data_AF-A0A4S0J2Y4-F1
#
_entry.id   AF-A0A4S0J2Y4-F1
#
_cell.length_a   1.000
_cell.length_b   1.000
_cell.length_c   1.000
_cell.angle_alpha   90.00
_cell.angle_beta   90.00
_cell.angle_gamma   90.00
#
_symmetry.space_group_name_H-M   'P 1'
#
loop_
_entity.id
_entity.type
_entity.pdbx_description
1 polymer ?
#
loop_
_entity_poly.entity_id
_entity_poly.type
_entity_poly.pdbx_seq_one_letter_code
_entity_poly.pdbx_strand_id
1 'polypeptide(L)'
;VLSRLFRRLFLEHLAKAFDAGQLQFFSDLRALSEREAFRRYLAPLRKAEWVIYAKPPFAGSEQVLDYVGRYTHRVAISNNRLVAIEDGKVAFRWKDYRHGSRQKVMAVAADEFIRRFLLHVLPEGFHR
;
A
#
# COMPACT_ATOMS: atom_id res chain seq x y z
N VAL A 1 22.21 9.98 -3.49
CA VAL A 1 21.91 11.43 -3.50
C VAL A 1 20.41 11.69 -3.36
N LEU A 2 19.57 11.12 -4.22
CA LEU A 2 18.11 11.34 -4.20
C LEU A 2 17.45 11.03 -2.85
N SER A 3 17.75 9.89 -2.21
CA SER A 3 17.15 9.56 -0.91
C SER A 3 17.43 10.59 0.19
N ARG A 4 18.64 11.15 0.24
CA ARG A 4 19.02 12.15 1.24
C ARG A 4 18.31 13.48 0.99
N LEU A 5 18.23 13.89 -0.28
CA LEU A 5 17.50 15.10 -0.69
C LEU A 5 16.00 14.96 -0.38
N PHE A 6 15.39 13.84 -0.80
CA PHE A 6 13.99 13.56 -0.55
C PHE A 6 13.66 13.52 0.95
N ARG A 7 14.46 12.80 1.75
CA ARG A 7 14.31 12.76 3.21
C ARG A 7 14.30 14.16 3.81
N ARG A 8 15.23 15.02 3.41
CA ARG A 8 15.31 16.40 3.89
C ARG A 8 14.05 17.18 3.50
N LEU A 9 13.72 17.25 2.21
CA LEU A 9 12.59 18.02 1.71
C LEU A 9 11.27 17.53 2.32
N PHE A 10 11.04 16.22 2.36
CA PHE A 10 9.83 15.64 2.92
C PHE A 10 9.65 16.04 4.39
N LEU A 11 10.68 15.88 5.23
CA LEU A 11 10.60 16.23 6.64
C LEU A 11 10.46 17.74 6.89
N GLU A 12 11.08 18.58 6.05
CA GLU A 12 10.90 20.03 6.10
C GLU A 12 9.47 20.44 5.76
N HIS A 13 8.91 19.92 4.66
CA HIS A 13 7.55 20.22 4.25
C HIS A 13 6.51 19.66 5.23
N LEU A 14 6.76 18.47 5.79
CA LEU A 14 5.89 17.87 6.80
C LEU A 14 5.87 18.72 8.09
N ALA A 15 7.03 19.25 8.52
CA ALA A 15 7.08 20.18 9.65
C ALA A 15 6.35 21.49 9.36
N LYS A 16 6.50 22.06 8.16
CA LYS A 16 5.76 23.27 7.75
C LYS A 16 4.25 23.04 7.76
N ALA A 17 3.79 21.90 7.25
CA ALA A 17 2.36 21.56 7.24
C ALA A 17 1.80 21.39 8.67
N PHE A 18 2.59 20.82 9.57
CA PHE A 18 2.25 20.74 11.00
C PHE A 18 2.11 22.14 11.61
N ASP A 19 3.12 23.00 11.42
CA ASP A 19 3.13 24.36 11.97
C ASP A 19 2.02 25.24 11.37
N ALA A 20 1.57 24.95 10.15
CA ALA A 20 0.45 25.59 9.49
C ALA A 20 -0.94 25.02 9.87
N GLY A 21 -1.01 24.02 10.77
CA GLY A 21 -2.27 23.39 11.19
C GLY A 21 -2.96 22.58 10.09
N GLN A 22 -2.24 22.19 9.03
CA GLN A 22 -2.79 21.47 7.88
C GLN A 22 -2.86 19.95 8.09
N LEU A 23 -2.28 19.45 9.19
CA LEU A 23 -2.26 18.03 9.51
C LEU A 23 -3.35 17.68 10.50
N GLN A 24 -4.11 16.63 10.19
CA GLN A 24 -5.06 16.01 11.09
C GLN A 24 -4.53 14.65 11.53
N PHE A 25 -4.71 14.32 12.80
CA PHE A 25 -4.21 13.09 13.40
C PHE A 25 -5.35 12.30 14.03
N PHE A 26 -5.40 11.00 13.74
CA PHE A 26 -6.49 10.11 14.13
C PHE A 26 -5.97 8.87 14.84
N SER A 27 -6.84 8.22 15.61
CA SER A 27 -6.56 6.96 16.31
C SER A 27 -5.24 7.04 17.11
N ASP A 28 -4.35 6.07 16.93
CA ASP A 28 -3.08 5.97 17.64
C ASP A 28 -2.12 7.14 17.37
N LEU A 29 -2.37 7.94 16.32
CA LEU A 29 -1.55 9.09 15.97
C LEU A 29 -2.04 10.38 16.62
N ARG A 30 -3.16 10.39 17.36
CA ARG A 30 -3.75 11.61 17.94
C ARG A 30 -2.76 12.40 18.80
N ALA A 31 -1.88 11.70 19.52
CA ALA A 31 -0.84 12.31 20.34
C ALA A 31 0.17 13.15 19.52
N LEU A 32 0.30 12.91 18.22
CA LEU A 32 1.16 13.69 17.33
C LEU A 32 0.59 15.06 16.97
N SER A 33 -0.64 15.39 17.39
CA SER A 33 -1.14 16.77 17.34
C SER A 33 -0.37 17.70 18.27
N GLU A 34 0.27 17.16 19.31
CA GLU A 34 1.14 17.90 20.22
C GLU A 34 2.52 18.12 19.62
N ARG A 35 2.99 19.37 19.61
CA ARG A 35 4.24 19.78 18.94
C ARG A 35 5.46 18.98 19.40
N GLU A 36 5.60 18.73 20.70
CA GLU A 36 6.76 18.01 21.23
C GLU A 36 6.70 16.50 20.92
N ALA A 37 5.50 15.91 20.94
CA ALA A 37 5.32 14.53 20.51
C ALA A 37 5.64 14.36 19.02
N PHE A 38 5.19 15.30 18.19
CA PHE A 38 5.50 15.35 16.75
C PHE A 38 7.00 15.49 16.48
N ARG A 39 7.68 16.41 17.17
CA ARG A 39 9.14 16.61 17.05
C ARG A 39 9.92 15.37 17.44
N ARG A 40 9.56 14.74 18.56
CA ARG A 40 10.15 13.49 19.03
C ARG A 40 9.93 12.35 18.04
N TYR A 41 8.75 12.28 17.44
CA TYR A 41 8.43 11.30 16.40
C TYR A 41 9.28 11.47 15.14
N LEU A 42 9.54 12.71 14.69
CA LEU A 42 10.38 12.97 13.51
C LEU A 42 11.89 12.86 13.77
N ALA A 43 12.34 12.98 15.02
CA ALA A 43 13.76 12.95 15.37
C ALA A 43 14.52 11.70 14.85
N PRO A 44 14.07 10.45 15.05
CA PRO A 44 14.74 9.28 14.52
C PRO A 44 14.70 9.22 12.98
N LEU A 45 13.63 9.73 12.35
CA LEU A 45 13.46 9.68 10.89
C LEU A 45 14.50 10.51 10.13
N ARG A 46 15.07 11.53 10.77
CA ARG A 46 16.17 12.34 10.21
C ARG A 46 17.47 11.54 10.06
N LYS A 47 17.67 10.54 10.92
CA LYS A 47 18.88 9.69 10.95
C LYS A 47 18.71 8.37 10.22
N ALA A 48 17.47 7.88 10.10
CA ALA A 48 17.18 6.65 9.38
C ALA A 48 17.66 6.72 7.91
N GLU A 49 18.15 5.60 7.38
CA GLU A 49 18.45 5.47 5.96
C GLU A 49 17.15 5.26 5.18
N TRP A 50 16.91 6.12 4.20
CA TRP A 50 15.71 6.07 3.37
C TRP A 50 16.07 5.40 2.04
N VAL A 51 15.33 4.34 1.69
CA VAL A 51 15.44 3.72 0.38
C VAL A 51 14.40 4.36 -0.53
N ILE A 52 14.85 5.20 -1.46
CA ILE A 52 14.00 5.80 -2.48
C ILE A 52 14.32 5.13 -3.81
N TYR A 53 13.32 4.48 -4.38
CA TYR A 53 13.38 3.93 -5.72
C TYR A 53 12.58 4.83 -6.66
N ALA A 54 13.31 5.60 -7.47
CA ALA A 54 12.72 6.36 -8.56
C ALA A 54 13.13 5.69 -9.87
N LYS A 55 12.14 5.21 -10.63
CA LYS A 55 12.31 4.71 -11.99
C LYS A 55 11.55 5.66 -12.92
N PRO A 56 12.06 5.94 -14.13
CA PRO A 56 11.26 6.61 -15.15
C PRO A 56 9.90 5.91 -15.30
N PRO A 57 8.81 6.66 -15.51
CA PRO A 57 7.51 6.07 -15.79
C PRO A 57 7.65 5.11 -16.98
N PHE A 58 6.93 3.99 -16.91
CA PHE A 58 6.94 2.98 -17.98
C PHE A 58 6.59 3.65 -19.31
N ALA A 59 7.52 3.67 -20.26
CA ALA A 59 7.40 3.85 -21.72
C ALA A 59 6.26 4.71 -22.36
N GLY A 60 5.53 5.54 -21.61
CA GLY A 60 4.36 6.29 -22.09
C GLY A 60 3.13 6.19 -21.17
N SER A 61 2.19 7.14 -21.35
CA SER A 61 0.89 7.12 -20.67
C SER A 61 0.08 5.85 -20.98
N GLU A 62 0.30 5.27 -22.15
CA GLU A 62 -0.35 4.03 -22.60
C GLU A 62 0.02 2.83 -21.73
N GLN A 63 1.30 2.65 -21.36
CA GLN A 63 1.70 1.54 -20.48
C GLN A 63 1.26 1.75 -19.03
N VAL A 64 1.11 3.01 -18.59
CA VAL A 64 0.50 3.34 -17.29
C VAL A 64 -0.99 3.01 -17.31
N LEU A 65 -1.70 3.35 -18.39
CA LEU A 65 -3.09 2.97 -18.62
C LEU A 65 -3.26 1.45 -18.74
N ASP A 66 -2.34 0.75 -19.37
CA ASP A 66 -2.38 -0.71 -19.50
C ASP A 66 -2.09 -1.41 -18.16
N TYR A 67 -1.20 -0.82 -17.35
CA TYR A 67 -0.95 -1.26 -15.98
C TYR A 67 -2.19 -1.04 -15.10
N VAL A 68 -2.70 0.20 -15.03
CA VAL A 68 -3.88 0.56 -14.23
C VAL A 68 -5.14 -0.15 -14.73
N GLY A 69 -5.32 -0.25 -16.04
CA GLY A 69 -6.42 -0.94 -16.71
C GLY A 69 -6.49 -2.43 -16.35
N ARG A 70 -5.34 -3.09 -16.15
CA ARG A 70 -5.32 -4.45 -15.61
C ARG A 70 -5.78 -4.52 -14.15
N TYR A 71 -5.60 -3.46 -13.35
CA TYR A 71 -6.07 -3.40 -11.97
C TYR A 71 -7.55 -2.99 -11.87
N THR A 72 -8.08 -2.27 -12.85
CA THR A 72 -9.52 -1.93 -12.91
C THR A 72 -10.34 -3.05 -13.57
N HIS A 73 -9.76 -3.80 -14.49
CA HIS A 73 -10.45 -4.87 -15.24
C HIS A 73 -10.22 -6.28 -14.66
N ARG A 74 -9.21 -6.49 -13.81
CA ARG A 74 -8.98 -7.79 -13.15
C ARG A 74 -9.41 -7.71 -11.70
N VAL A 75 -10.41 -8.53 -11.38
CA VAL A 75 -10.84 -8.89 -10.03
C VAL A 75 -9.64 -9.26 -9.13
N ALA A 76 -9.79 -9.09 -7.82
CA ALA A 76 -8.78 -9.37 -6.78
C ALA A 76 -8.00 -10.69 -7.00
N ILE A 77 -8.70 -11.71 -7.50
CA ILE A 77 -8.16 -13.01 -7.84
C ILE A 77 -8.92 -13.58 -9.05
N SER A 78 -8.22 -14.28 -9.95
CA SER A 78 -8.87 -14.95 -11.09
C SER A 78 -9.34 -16.36 -10.70
N ASN A 79 -10.42 -16.84 -11.34
CA ASN A 79 -11.00 -18.16 -11.05
C ASN A 79 -10.01 -19.31 -11.24
N ASN A 80 -9.10 -19.25 -12.22
CA ASN A 80 -8.05 -20.27 -12.40
C ASN A 80 -7.05 -20.33 -11.23
N ARG A 81 -7.07 -19.37 -10.29
CA ARG A 81 -6.26 -19.48 -9.07
C ARG A 81 -7.01 -20.18 -7.94
N LEU A 82 -8.33 -20.36 -8.00
CA LEU A 82 -9.06 -21.17 -7.02
C LEU A 82 -8.72 -22.64 -7.22
N VAL A 83 -8.46 -23.34 -6.13
CA VAL A 83 -8.06 -24.76 -6.10
C VAL A 83 -9.19 -25.60 -5.53
N ALA A 84 -9.73 -25.20 -4.38
CA ALA A 84 -10.82 -25.90 -3.70
C ALA A 84 -11.61 -24.94 -2.81
N ILE A 85 -12.88 -25.29 -2.57
CA ILE A 85 -13.76 -24.65 -1.59
C ILE A 85 -14.42 -25.79 -0.81
N GLU A 86 -13.90 -26.06 0.38
CA GLU A 86 -14.32 -27.20 1.21
C GLU A 86 -14.09 -26.85 2.69
N ASP A 87 -14.86 -27.47 3.59
CA ASP A 87 -14.73 -27.32 5.04
C ASP A 87 -14.68 -25.85 5.53
N GLY A 88 -15.47 -24.98 4.91
CA GLY A 88 -15.52 -23.55 5.25
C GLY A 88 -14.24 -22.78 4.90
N LYS A 89 -13.37 -23.33 4.05
CA LYS A 89 -12.12 -22.72 3.61
C LYS A 89 -12.07 -22.57 2.10
N VAL A 90 -11.33 -21.56 1.65
CA VAL A 90 -11.03 -21.32 0.24
C VAL A 90 -9.53 -21.49 0.03
N ALA A 91 -9.17 -22.46 -0.81
CA ALA A 91 -7.79 -22.72 -1.22
C ALA A 91 -7.49 -22.08 -2.57
N PHE A 92 -6.39 -21.34 -2.67
CA PHE A 92 -6.00 -20.67 -3.91
C PHE A 92 -4.49 -20.58 -4.13
N ARG A 93 -4.11 -20.57 -5.41
CA ARG A 93 -2.74 -20.40 -5.89
C ARG A 93 -2.27 -18.96 -5.71
N TRP A 94 -1.10 -18.85 -5.14
CA TRP A 94 -0.22 -17.76 -4.75
C TRP A 94 1.05 -17.46 -5.53
N LYS A 95 1.49 -16.20 -5.67
CA LYS A 95 2.88 -15.92 -6.08
C LYS A 95 3.67 -15.45 -4.87
N ASP A 96 4.63 -16.25 -4.42
CA ASP A 96 5.49 -15.93 -3.29
C ASP A 96 6.68 -15.08 -3.73
N TYR A 97 6.47 -13.76 -3.77
CA TYR A 97 7.51 -12.81 -4.15
C TYR A 97 8.73 -12.84 -3.23
N ARG A 98 8.59 -13.29 -1.97
CA ARG A 98 9.70 -13.40 -1.02
C ARG A 98 10.57 -14.64 -1.29
N HIS A 99 9.99 -15.70 -1.83
CA HIS A 99 10.70 -16.94 -2.16
C HIS A 99 10.84 -17.14 -3.67
N GLY A 100 11.48 -16.18 -4.33
CA GLY A 100 11.83 -16.30 -5.75
C GLY A 100 10.61 -16.42 -6.67
N SER A 101 9.49 -15.79 -6.32
CA SER A 101 8.30 -15.76 -7.16
C SER A 101 7.65 -17.13 -7.41
N ARG A 102 7.90 -18.12 -6.52
CA ARG A 102 7.34 -19.47 -6.63
C ARG A 102 5.81 -19.47 -6.52
N GLN A 103 5.17 -20.37 -7.27
CA GLN A 103 3.74 -20.62 -7.10
C GLN A 103 3.50 -21.51 -5.88
N LYS A 104 2.61 -21.11 -4.98
CA LYS A 104 2.24 -21.86 -3.76
C LYS A 104 0.73 -21.91 -3.60
N VAL A 105 0.19 -22.84 -2.82
CA VAL A 105 -1.24 -22.84 -2.44
C VAL A 105 -1.35 -22.38 -0.99
N MET A 106 -2.35 -21.56 -0.68
CA MET A 106 -2.77 -21.28 0.69
C MET A 106 -4.28 -21.51 0.83
N ALA A 107 -4.73 -21.89 2.02
CA ALA A 107 -6.13 -21.98 2.38
C ALA A 107 -6.42 -21.03 3.54
N VAL A 108 -7.51 -20.28 3.44
CA VAL A 108 -8.00 -19.38 4.50
C VAL A 108 -9.47 -19.67 4.75
N ALA A 109 -9.98 -19.28 5.92
CA ALA A 109 -11.41 -19.34 6.20
C ALA A 109 -12.20 -18.49 5.18
N ALA A 110 -13.41 -18.93 4.84
CA ALA A 110 -14.21 -18.31 3.77
C ALA A 110 -14.55 -16.84 4.06
N ASP A 111 -14.79 -16.49 5.31
CA ASP A 111 -15.02 -15.11 5.78
C ASP A 111 -13.79 -14.22 5.57
N GLU A 112 -12.58 -14.71 5.89
CA GLU A 112 -11.35 -13.98 5.64
C GLU A 112 -11.04 -13.86 4.14
N PHE A 113 -11.38 -14.88 3.34
CA PHE A 113 -11.30 -14.78 1.88
C PHE A 113 -12.20 -13.67 1.35
N ILE A 114 -13.47 -13.64 1.76
CA ILE A 114 -14.45 -12.62 1.36
C ILE A 114 -13.98 -11.23 1.81
N ARG A 115 -13.54 -11.08 3.06
CA ARG A 115 -13.01 -9.81 3.58
C ARG A 115 -11.86 -9.29 2.72
N ARG A 116 -10.88 -10.13 2.38
CA ARG A 116 -9.74 -9.76 1.51
C ARG A 116 -10.17 -9.42 0.10
N PHE A 117 -11.14 -10.17 -0.45
CA PHE A 117 -11.67 -9.91 -1.78
C PHE A 117 -12.34 -8.53 -1.84
N LEU A 118 -13.17 -8.20 -0.85
CA LEU A 118 -13.89 -6.92 -0.78
C LEU A 118 -12.96 -5.71 -0.62
N LEU A 119 -11.73 -5.86 -0.10
CA LEU A 119 -10.72 -4.78 -0.10
C LEU A 119 -10.35 -4.29 -1.50
N HIS A 120 -10.63 -5.08 -2.54
CA HIS A 120 -10.34 -4.73 -3.93
C HIS A 120 -11.59 -4.22 -4.67
N VAL A 121 -12.74 -4.20 -4.01
CA VAL A 121 -13.97 -3.60 -4.53
C VAL A 121 -13.97 -2.14 -4.11
N LEU A 122 -13.84 -1.22 -5.06
CA LEU A 122 -13.94 0.20 -4.73
C LEU A 122 -15.34 0.52 -4.19
N PRO A 123 -15.47 1.50 -3.28
CA PRO A 123 -16.76 1.96 -2.77
C PRO A 123 -17.74 2.33 -3.88
N GLU A 124 -19.01 2.38 -3.52
CA GLU A 124 -20.05 2.86 -4.42
C GLU A 124 -19.71 4.28 -4.93
N GLY A 125 -19.88 4.51 -6.24
CA GLY A 125 -19.47 5.75 -6.92
C GLY A 125 -18.03 5.79 -7.44
N PHE A 126 -17.22 4.75 -7.18
CA PHE A 126 -15.83 4.66 -7.67
C PHE A 126 -15.62 3.70 -8.87
N HIS A 127 -16.68 3.27 -9.58
CA HIS A 127 -16.56 2.46 -10.81
C HIS A 127 -17.36 2.99 -12.01
N ARG A 128 -16.67 3.05 -13.16
CA ARG A 128 -17.02 3.41 -14.55
C ARG A 128 -17.32 4.87 -14.88
#